data_AF-A0AAU3TW58-F1
#
_entry.id   AF-A0AAU3TW58-F1
#
_cell.length_a   1.000
_cell.length_b   1.000
_cell.length_c   1.000
_cell.angle_alpha   90.00
_cell.angle_beta   90.00
_cell.angle_gamma   90.00
#
_symmetry.space_group_name_H-M   'P 1'
#
loop_
_entity.id
_entity.type
_entity.pdbx_description
1 polymer ?
#
loop_
_entity_poly.entity_id
_entity_poly.type
_entity_poly.pdbx_seq_one_letter_code
_entity_poly.pdbx_strand_id
1 'polypeptide(L)'
;MTETAGPAERERADRRQRMKEQIDAALDGLYEIADPVERELAARVLADELLPEAGRRVKAVRSGAVRELRTERGLKLREVAELLDLSVPRVDQLAKGK
;
A
#
# COMPACT_ATOMS: atom_id res chain seq x y z
N MET A 1 -23.39 -6.60 20.65
CA MET A 1 -22.57 -7.82 20.56
C MET A 1 -21.38 -7.47 19.69
N THR A 2 -20.20 -7.27 20.27
CA THR A 2 -18.99 -6.92 19.52
C THR A 2 -18.46 -8.18 18.84
N GLU A 3 -18.72 -8.32 17.55
CA GLU A 3 -18.03 -9.29 16.70
C GLU A 3 -16.53 -9.01 16.84
N THR A 4 -15.84 -9.93 17.50
CA THR A 4 -14.40 -9.81 17.71
C THR A 4 -13.77 -10.20 16.39
N ALA A 5 -13.18 -9.23 15.68
CA ALA A 5 -12.51 -9.46 14.41
C ALA A 5 -11.57 -10.68 14.51
N GLY A 6 -11.60 -11.54 13.49
CA GLY A 6 -10.80 -12.76 13.46
C GLY A 6 -9.29 -12.46 13.55
N PRO A 7 -8.43 -13.43 13.92
CA PRO A 7 -6.98 -13.20 14.04
C PRO A 7 -6.34 -12.57 12.80
N ALA A 8 -6.77 -12.96 11.60
CA ALA A 8 -6.27 -12.41 10.34
C ALA A 8 -6.77 -10.99 10.03
N GLU A 9 -7.93 -10.59 10.55
CA GLU A 9 -8.44 -9.22 10.41
C GLU A 9 -7.73 -8.28 11.36
N ARG A 10 -7.47 -8.72 12.60
CA ARG A 10 -6.65 -7.97 13.56
C ARG A 10 -5.24 -7.72 13.03
N GLU A 11 -4.56 -8.76 12.52
CA GLU A 11 -3.22 -8.58 11.94
C GLU A 11 -3.22 -7.62 10.72
N ARG A 12 -4.29 -7.64 9.90
CA ARG A 12 -4.44 -6.67 8.80
C ARG A 12 -4.64 -5.24 9.33
N ALA A 13 -5.46 -5.07 10.37
CA ALA A 13 -5.67 -3.78 11.01
C ALA A 13 -4.39 -3.26 11.66
N ASP A 14 -3.66 -4.10 12.39
CA ASP A 14 -2.41 -3.75 13.06
C ASP A 14 -1.34 -3.36 12.03
N ARG A 15 -1.22 -4.10 10.91
CA ARG A 15 -0.31 -3.72 9.82
C ARG A 15 -0.68 -2.39 9.19
N ARG A 16 -1.98 -2.14 8.97
CA ARG A 16 -2.47 -0.84 8.48
C ARG A 16 -2.12 0.29 9.45
N GLN A 17 -2.31 0.05 10.74
CA GLN A 17 -2.00 1.02 11.78
C GLN A 17 -0.50 1.35 11.82
N ARG A 18 0.38 0.33 11.80
CA ARG A 18 1.83 0.53 11.73
C ARG A 18 2.27 1.32 10.49
N MET A 19 1.69 1.04 9.32
CA MET A 19 2.00 1.80 8.10
C MET A 19 1.56 3.27 8.23
N LYS A 20 0.39 3.52 8.83
CA LYS A 20 -0.09 4.88 9.08
C LYS A 20 0.83 5.63 10.05
N GLU A 21 1.22 5.01 11.15
CA GLU A 21 2.11 5.61 12.15
C GLU A 21 3.46 6.02 11.54
N GLN A 22 4.02 5.20 10.65
CA GLN A 22 5.26 5.53 9.96
C GLN A 22 5.12 6.72 9.00
N ILE A 23 3.99 6.80 8.29
CA ILE A 23 3.71 7.94 7.39
C ILE A 23 3.48 9.21 8.21
N ASP A 24 2.66 9.14 9.25
CA ASP A 24 2.36 10.27 10.12
C ASP A 24 3.63 10.79 10.80
N ALA A 25 4.48 9.90 11.34
CA ALA A 25 5.75 10.28 11.96
C ALA A 25 6.70 11.00 10.99
N ALA A 26 6.75 10.58 9.72
CA ALA A 26 7.55 11.27 8.71
C ALA A 26 7.02 12.68 8.41
N LEU A 27 5.70 12.87 8.42
CA LEU A 27 5.06 14.17 8.21
C LEU A 27 5.19 15.07 9.43
N ASP A 28 5.03 14.53 10.64
CA ASP A 28 5.21 15.26 11.90
C ASP A 28 6.64 15.79 12.01
N GLY A 29 7.63 14.98 11.61
CA GLY A 29 9.03 15.42 11.53
C GLY A 29 9.25 16.64 10.63
N LEU A 30 8.43 16.84 9.58
CA LEU A 30 8.46 18.07 8.79
C LEU A 30 7.86 19.25 9.56
N TYR A 31 6.73 19.04 10.25
CA TYR A 31 6.06 20.11 11.01
C TYR A 31 6.88 20.60 12.21
N GLU A 32 7.74 19.75 12.78
CA GLU A 32 8.65 20.11 13.87
C GLU A 32 9.78 21.05 13.43
N ILE A 33 10.09 21.15 12.13
CA ILE A 33 11.14 22.04 11.61
C ILE A 33 10.67 23.49 11.73
N ALA A 34 11.24 24.25 12.65
CA ALA A 34 10.80 25.63 12.95
C ALA A 34 11.01 26.61 11.78
N ASP A 35 12.13 26.51 11.06
CA ASP A 35 12.44 27.38 9.93
C ASP A 35 11.60 26.97 8.70
N PRO A 36 10.75 27.86 8.15
CA PRO A 36 9.93 27.54 6.99
C PRO A 36 10.74 27.21 5.73
N VAL A 37 11.96 27.75 5.56
CA VAL A 37 12.83 27.44 4.42
C VAL A 37 13.34 26.00 4.54
N GLU A 38 13.91 25.63 5.68
CA GLU A 38 14.38 24.26 5.93
C GLU A 38 13.23 23.24 5.86
N ARG A 39 12.04 23.61 6.33
CA ARG A 39 10.85 22.77 6.23
C ARG A 39 10.47 22.48 4.77
N GLU A 40 10.49 23.50 3.91
CA GLU A 40 10.21 23.32 2.48
C GLU A 40 11.27 22.44 1.82
N LEU A 41 12.55 22.69 2.08
CA LEU A 41 13.65 21.90 1.51
C LEU A 41 13.54 20.42 1.91
N ALA A 42 13.26 20.14 3.18
CA ALA A 42 13.05 18.78 3.67
C ALA A 42 11.80 18.12 3.06
N ALA A 43 10.70 18.87 2.92
CA ALA A 43 9.48 18.38 2.29
C ALA A 43 9.72 18.02 0.81
N ARG A 44 10.51 18.82 0.09
CA ARG A 44 10.91 18.55 -1.29
C ARG A 44 11.75 17.29 -1.40
N VAL A 45 12.76 17.11 -0.52
CA VAL A 45 13.55 15.87 -0.46
C VAL A 45 12.65 14.66 -0.23
N LEU A 46 11.70 14.76 0.71
CA LEU A 46 10.76 13.66 0.97
C LEU A 46 9.93 13.33 -0.28
N ALA A 47 9.39 14.35 -0.96
CA ALA A 47 8.54 14.15 -2.13
C ALA A 47 9.31 13.64 -3.37
N ASP A 48 10.43 14.27 -3.68
CA ASP A 48 11.12 14.13 -4.97
C ASP A 48 12.24 13.09 -4.94
N GLU A 49 12.86 12.85 -3.77
CA GLU A 49 14.02 11.94 -3.67
C GLU A 49 13.67 10.64 -2.95
N LEU A 50 12.91 10.73 -1.85
CA LEU A 50 12.58 9.56 -1.02
C LEU A 50 11.30 8.84 -1.48
N LEU A 51 10.31 9.58 -1.97
CA LEU A 51 9.04 9.04 -2.45
C LEU A 51 8.78 9.13 -3.98
N PRO A 52 9.77 9.38 -4.88
CA PRO A 52 9.47 9.70 -6.29
C PRO A 52 8.72 8.58 -7.01
N GLU A 53 8.95 7.33 -6.60
CA GLU A 53 8.35 6.16 -7.21
C GLU A 53 7.44 5.38 -6.27
N ALA A 54 7.08 5.93 -5.11
CA ALA A 54 6.31 5.21 -4.09
C ALA A 54 5.01 4.62 -4.67
N GLY A 55 4.26 5.41 -5.44
CA GLY A 55 3.04 4.94 -6.12
C GLY A 55 3.31 3.84 -7.15
N ARG A 56 4.39 3.95 -7.92
CA ARG A 56 4.80 2.92 -8.89
C ARG A 56 5.20 1.62 -8.21
N ARG A 57 5.97 1.70 -7.11
CA ARG A 57 6.40 0.54 -6.31
C ARG A 57 5.21 -0.16 -5.66
N VAL A 58 4.26 0.58 -5.09
CA VAL A 58 3.00 0.01 -4.57
C VAL A 58 2.22 -0.70 -5.68
N LYS A 59 2.11 -0.10 -6.88
CA LYS A 59 1.47 -0.76 -8.02
C LYS A 59 2.20 -2.04 -8.45
N ALA A 60 3.54 -2.03 -8.42
CA ALA A 60 4.35 -3.20 -8.75
C ALA A 60 4.12 -4.34 -7.75
N VAL A 61 4.09 -4.07 -6.45
CA VAL A 61 3.76 -5.05 -5.41
C VAL A 61 2.38 -5.65 -5.65
N ARG A 62 1.36 -4.82 -5.92
CA ARG A 62 0.00 -5.30 -6.21
C ARG A 62 -0.06 -6.19 -7.45
N SER A 63 0.66 -5.80 -8.51
CA SER A 63 0.70 -6.55 -9.77
C SER A 63 1.45 -7.88 -9.59
N GLY A 64 2.55 -7.88 -8.84
CA GLY A 64 3.31 -9.08 -8.48
C GLY A 64 2.46 -10.08 -7.71
N ALA A 65 1.81 -9.65 -6.64
CA ALA A 65 0.93 -10.51 -5.85
C ALA A 65 -0.20 -11.13 -6.68
N VAL A 66 -0.84 -10.36 -7.58
CA VAL A 66 -1.86 -10.91 -8.47
C VAL A 66 -1.27 -11.93 -9.46
N ARG A 67 -0.06 -11.68 -9.99
CA ARG A 67 0.61 -12.63 -10.87
C ARG A 67 0.94 -13.93 -10.13
N GLU A 68 1.54 -13.87 -8.95
CA GLU A 68 1.85 -15.04 -8.11
C GLU A 68 0.60 -15.90 -7.87
N LEU A 69 -0.53 -15.27 -7.49
CA LEU A 69 -1.81 -15.98 -7.32
C LEU A 69 -2.28 -16.67 -8.62
N ARG A 70 -2.08 -16.03 -9.77
CA ARG A 70 -2.50 -16.55 -11.08
C ARG A 70 -1.58 -17.65 -11.61
N THR A 71 -0.26 -17.49 -11.45
CA THR A 71 0.74 -18.34 -12.11
C THR A 71 1.26 -19.43 -11.18
N GLU A 72 1.60 -19.08 -9.94
CA GLU A 72 2.21 -20.03 -9.00
C GLU A 72 1.15 -20.84 -8.26
N ARG A 73 0.03 -20.19 -7.90
CA ARG A 73 -1.10 -20.87 -7.25
C ARG A 73 -2.17 -21.35 -8.23
N GLY A 74 -2.03 -21.03 -9.52
CA GLY A 74 -2.91 -21.51 -10.59
C GLY A 74 -4.36 -21.01 -10.53
N LEU A 75 -4.66 -19.98 -9.72
CA LEU A 75 -6.03 -19.49 -9.53
C LEU A 75 -6.55 -18.80 -10.80
N LYS A 76 -7.85 -18.93 -11.08
CA LYS A 76 -8.57 -18.21 -12.14
C LYS A 76 -8.79 -16.74 -11.74
N LEU A 77 -9.00 -15.87 -12.73
CA LEU A 77 -9.25 -14.43 -12.49
C LEU A 77 -10.42 -14.18 -11.52
N ARG A 78 -11.49 -14.99 -11.61
CA ARG A 78 -12.66 -14.90 -10.72
C ARG A 78 -12.32 -15.29 -9.28
N GLU A 79 -11.57 -16.37 -9.10
CA GLU A 79 -11.15 -16.85 -7.77
C GLU A 79 -10.22 -15.82 -7.09
N VAL A 80 -9.31 -15.19 -7.85
CA VAL A 80 -8.47 -14.10 -7.34
C VAL A 80 -9.29 -12.85 -7.02
N ALA A 81 -10.29 -12.52 -7.85
CA ALA A 81 -11.19 -11.39 -7.64
C ALA A 81 -11.99 -11.55 -6.33
N GLU A 82 -12.55 -12.74 -6.10
CA GLU A 82 -13.24 -13.07 -4.86
C GLU A 82 -12.30 -13.04 -3.65
N LEU A 83 -11.10 -13.63 -3.76
CA LEU A 83 -10.13 -13.67 -2.66
C LEU A 83 -9.63 -12.29 -2.23
N LEU A 84 -9.46 -11.38 -3.19
CA LEU A 84 -8.93 -10.03 -2.96
C LEU A 84 -10.00 -8.96 -2.79
N ASP A 85 -11.28 -9.34 -2.88
CA ASP A 85 -12.42 -8.40 -2.91
C ASP A 85 -12.25 -7.30 -3.98
N LEU A 86 -11.95 -7.74 -5.21
CA LEU A 86 -11.75 -6.88 -6.37
C LEU A 86 -12.67 -7.29 -7.51
N SER A 87 -12.94 -6.36 -8.42
CA SER A 87 -13.60 -6.72 -9.68
C SER A 87 -12.65 -7.52 -10.58
N VAL A 88 -13.20 -8.46 -11.36
CA VAL A 88 -12.44 -9.25 -12.35
C VAL A 88 -11.65 -8.38 -13.33
N PRO A 89 -12.20 -7.29 -13.90
CA PRO A 89 -11.42 -6.38 -14.75
C PRO A 89 -10.23 -5.75 -14.04
N ARG A 90 -10.36 -5.45 -12.73
CA ARG A 90 -9.26 -4.86 -11.97
C ARG A 90 -8.13 -5.86 -11.74
N VAL A 91 -8.46 -7.12 -11.46
CA VAL A 91 -7.48 -8.21 -11.36
C VAL A 91 -6.77 -8.43 -12.70
N ASP A 92 -7.51 -8.42 -13.81
CA ASP A 92 -6.92 -8.56 -15.15
C ASP A 92 -5.93 -7.42 -15.49
N GLN A 93 -6.26 -6.17 -15.13
CA GLN A 93 -5.33 -5.04 -15.27
C GLN A 93 -4.04 -5.26 -14.46
N LEU A 94 -4.17 -5.66 -13.20
CA LEU A 94 -3.03 -5.92 -12.31
C LEU A 94 -2.16 -7.08 -12.82
N ALA A 95 -2.77 -8.16 -13.31
CA ALA A 95 -2.04 -9.27 -13.91
C ALA A 95 -1.21 -8.80 -15.13
N LYS A 96 -1.76 -7.89 -15.93
CA LYS A 96 -1.09 -7.27 -17.08
C LYS A 96 -0.09 -6.16 -16.69
N GLY A 97 0.01 -5.80 -15.41
CA GLY A 97 0.84 -4.68 -14.93
C GLY A 97 0.32 -3.30 -15.34
N LYS A 98 -0.96 -3.19 -15.69
CA LYS A 98 -1.62 -1.97 -16.18
C LYS A 98 -2.22 -1.13 -15.07
#